data_AF-A0A7C3SAJ8-F1
#
_entry.id   AF-A0A7C3SAJ8-F1
#
_cell.length_a   1.000
_cell.length_b   1.000
_cell.length_c   1.000
_cell.angle_alpha   90.00
_cell.angle_beta   90.00
_cell.angle_gamma   90.00
#
_symmetry.space_group_name_H-M   'P 1'
#
loop_
_entity.id
_entity.type
_entity.pdbx_description
1 polymer ?
#
loop_
_entity_poly.entity_id
_entity_poly.type
_entity_poly.pdbx_seq_one_letter_code
_entity_poly.pdbx_strand_id
1 'polypeptide(L)'
;MRDGTAERLCRALANLVSALCRDDVQAIENASLQLQRLLELEGGQLRQSLDSETLREVKNLMEAAQCLVWVRLLSVAESGTVATNALVREKV
;
A
#
# COMPACT_ATOMS: atom_id res chain seq x y z
N MET A 1 -18.12 -17.30 -10.30
CA MET A 1 -17.00 -16.46 -10.78
C MET A 1 -16.45 -15.77 -9.55
N ARG A 2 -15.19 -16.03 -9.16
CA ARG A 2 -14.57 -15.36 -8.01
C ARG A 2 -14.45 -13.87 -8.31
N ASP A 3 -14.88 -13.03 -7.39
CA ASP A 3 -14.88 -11.58 -7.54
C ASP A 3 -13.45 -11.06 -7.75
N GLY A 4 -13.16 -10.60 -8.97
CA GLY A 4 -11.82 -10.12 -9.33
C GLY A 4 -11.37 -8.86 -8.57
N THR A 5 -12.26 -8.18 -7.87
CA THR A 5 -11.95 -6.97 -7.09
C THR A 5 -11.11 -7.27 -5.85
N ALA A 6 -11.43 -8.35 -5.14
CA ALA A 6 -10.67 -8.84 -3.98
C ALA A 6 -9.23 -9.21 -4.36
N GLU A 7 -9.07 -10.02 -5.42
CA GLU A 7 -7.76 -10.43 -5.92
C GLU A 7 -6.93 -9.23 -6.41
N ARG A 8 -7.58 -8.24 -7.04
CA ARG A 8 -6.93 -7.00 -7.47
C ARG A 8 -6.44 -6.16 -6.28
N LEU A 9 -7.21 -6.10 -5.18
CA LEU A 9 -6.77 -5.46 -3.95
C LEU A 9 -5.55 -6.17 -3.34
N CYS A 10 -5.58 -7.50 -3.20
CA CYS A 10 -4.44 -8.27 -2.71
C CYS A 10 -3.20 -8.01 -3.57
N ARG A 11 -3.34 -8.00 -4.90
CA ARG A 11 -2.24 -7.71 -5.82
C ARG A 11 -1.71 -6.28 -5.68
N ALA A 12 -2.59 -5.29 -5.55
CA ALA A 12 -2.18 -3.89 -5.36
C ALA A 12 -1.40 -3.71 -4.05
N LEU A 13 -1.86 -4.34 -2.96
CA LEU A 13 -1.16 -4.33 -1.67
C LEU A 13 0.18 -5.08 -1.73
N ALA A 14 0.23 -6.25 -2.39
CA ALA A 14 1.47 -7.00 -2.57
C ALA A 14 2.51 -6.21 -3.39
N ASN A 15 2.08 -5.48 -4.42
CA ASN A 15 2.94 -4.59 -5.19
C ASN A 15 3.51 -3.46 -4.31
N LEU A 16 2.68 -2.85 -3.46
CA LEU A 16 3.12 -1.82 -2.52
C LEU A 16 4.16 -2.39 -1.53
N VAL A 17 3.89 -3.55 -0.94
CA VAL A 17 4.85 -4.24 -0.04
C VAL A 17 6.16 -4.53 -0.77
N SER A 18 6.10 -5.05 -2.01
CA SER A 18 7.32 -5.31 -2.79
C SER A 18 8.09 -4.03 -3.11
N ALA A 19 7.42 -2.91 -3.36
CA ALA A 19 8.07 -1.63 -3.61
C ALA A 19 8.76 -1.10 -2.34
N LEU A 20 8.06 -1.19 -1.20
CA LEU A 20 8.59 -0.83 0.13
C LEU A 20 9.82 -1.68 0.51
N CYS A 21 9.79 -3.00 0.28
CA CYS A 21 10.94 -3.87 0.54
C CYS A 21 12.17 -3.53 -0.31
N ARG A 22 11.99 -2.94 -1.49
CA ARG A 22 13.08 -2.54 -2.39
C ARG A 22 13.53 -1.09 -2.16
N ASP A 23 12.86 -0.38 -1.25
CA ASP A 23 13.02 1.05 -0.99
C ASP A 23 12.86 1.96 -2.24
N ASP A 24 12.17 1.46 -3.28
CA ASP A 24 11.99 2.14 -4.56
C ASP A 24 10.88 3.19 -4.47
N VAL A 25 11.27 4.46 -4.33
CA VAL A 25 10.36 5.61 -4.21
C VAL A 25 9.34 5.66 -5.34
N GLN A 26 9.78 5.49 -6.59
CA GLN A 26 8.90 5.62 -7.75
C GLN A 26 7.90 4.47 -7.79
N ALA A 27 8.34 3.25 -7.46
CA ALA A 27 7.46 2.11 -7.35
C ALA A 27 6.45 2.26 -6.21
N ILE A 28 6.84 2.85 -5.08
CA ILE A 28 5.94 3.13 -3.94
C ILE A 28 4.86 4.13 -4.34
N GLU A 29 5.22 5.25 -5.00
CA GLU A 29 4.26 6.23 -5.49
C GLU A 29 3.27 5.60 -6.47
N ASN A 30 3.78 4.83 -7.44
CA ASN A 30 2.95 4.17 -8.44
C ASN A 30 2.00 3.14 -7.82
N ALA A 31 2.49 2.31 -6.90
CA ALA A 31 1.67 1.33 -6.19
C ALA A 31 0.62 2.00 -5.29
N SER A 32 0.97 3.11 -4.62
CA SER A 32 0.04 3.88 -3.79
C SER A 32 -1.07 4.51 -4.63
N LEU A 33 -0.74 5.09 -5.79
CA LEU A 33 -1.72 5.64 -6.73
C LEU A 33 -2.65 4.57 -7.30
N GLN A 34 -2.12 3.39 -7.62
CA GLN A 34 -2.94 2.26 -8.08
C GLN A 34 -3.91 1.79 -7.00
N LEU A 35 -3.44 1.67 -5.76
CA LEU A 35 -4.25 1.29 -4.62
C LEU A 35 -5.35 2.33 -4.35
N GLN A 36 -5.01 3.63 -4.39
CA GLN A 36 -5.98 4.71 -4.24
C GLN A 36 -7.08 4.64 -5.30
N ARG A 37 -6.71 4.55 -6.58
CA ARG A 37 -7.68 4.46 -7.69
C ARG A 37 -8.60 3.25 -7.56
N LEU A 38 -8.06 2.10 -7.13
CA LEU A 38 -8.86 0.90 -6.90
C LEU A 38 -9.88 1.12 -5.78
N LEU A 39 -9.48 1.74 -4.66
CA LEU A 39 -10.39 2.04 -3.56
C LEU A 39 -11.46 3.09 -3.91
N GLU A 40 -11.10 4.10 -4.70
CA GLU A 40 -12.03 5.13 -5.18
C GLU A 40 -13.08 4.56 -6.14
N LEU A 41 -12.67 3.67 -7.06
CA LEU A 41 -13.54 3.12 -8.10
C LEU A 41 -14.34 1.90 -7.61
N GLU A 42 -13.75 1.05 -6.78
CA GLU A 42 -14.28 -0.27 -6.43
C GLU A 42 -14.53 -0.43 -4.91
N GLY A 43 -14.32 0.61 -4.11
CA GLY A 43 -14.48 0.60 -2.64
C GLY A 43 -15.84 0.11 -2.14
N GLY A 44 -16.92 0.44 -2.87
CA GLY A 44 -18.27 -0.03 -2.54
C GLY A 44 -18.47 -1.53 -2.77
N GLN A 45 -17.78 -2.11 -3.76
CA GLN A 45 -17.86 -3.52 -4.13
C GLN A 45 -16.95 -4.40 -3.25
N LEU A 46 -15.90 -3.81 -2.68
CA LEU A 46 -14.97 -4.51 -1.78
C LEU A 46 -15.67 -5.09 -0.54
N ARG A 47 -16.63 -4.37 0.06
CA ARG A 47 -17.34 -4.88 1.24
C ARG A 47 -18.15 -6.15 0.98
N GLN A 48 -18.58 -6.38 -0.26
CA GLN A 48 -19.43 -7.50 -0.63
C GLN A 48 -18.63 -8.72 -1.13
N SER A 49 -17.37 -8.52 -1.51
CA SER A 49 -16.52 -9.53 -2.18
C SER A 49 -15.43 -10.13 -1.30
N LEU A 50 -15.29 -9.65 -0.05
CA LEU A 50 -14.22 -10.09 0.86
C LEU A 50 -14.70 -11.24 1.74
N ASP A 51 -14.29 -12.47 1.39
CA ASP A 51 -14.43 -13.64 2.26
C ASP A 51 -13.39 -13.64 3.41
N SER A 52 -13.54 -14.57 4.36
CA SER A 52 -12.68 -14.61 5.55
C SER A 52 -11.20 -14.88 5.25
N GLU A 53 -10.90 -15.57 4.15
CA GLU A 53 -9.53 -15.88 3.73
C GLU A 53 -8.87 -14.65 3.11
N THR A 54 -9.58 -14.01 2.18
CA THR A 54 -9.12 -12.77 1.54
C THR A 54 -8.96 -11.65 2.56
N LEU A 55 -9.89 -11.51 3.51
CA LEU A 55 -9.75 -10.53 4.60
C LEU A 55 -8.47 -10.73 5.41
N ARG A 56 -8.11 -11.99 5.67
CA ARG A 56 -6.87 -12.31 6.38
C ARG A 56 -5.65 -11.93 5.54
N GLU A 57 -5.67 -12.23 4.26
CA GLU A 57 -4.58 -11.86 3.35
C GLU A 57 -4.42 -10.34 3.24
N VAL A 58 -5.50 -9.60 2.99
CA VAL A 58 -5.53 -8.13 2.97
C VAL A 58 -4.97 -7.57 4.27
N LYS A 59 -5.42 -8.09 5.42
CA LYS A 59 -4.93 -7.67 6.73
C LYS A 59 -3.42 -7.89 6.87
N ASN A 60 -2.92 -9.09 6.53
CA ASN A 60 -1.49 -9.40 6.62
C ASN A 60 -0.65 -8.48 5.71
N LEU A 61 -1.13 -8.18 4.51
CA LEU A 61 -0.45 -7.29 3.57
C LEU A 61 -0.46 -5.83 4.06
N MET A 62 -1.57 -5.37 4.66
CA MET A 62 -1.65 -4.04 5.27
C MET A 62 -0.69 -3.90 6.46
N GLU A 63 -0.63 -4.91 7.34
CA GLU A 63 0.29 -4.93 8.49
C GLU A 63 1.76 -4.91 8.02
N ALA A 64 2.09 -5.68 6.99
CA ALA A 64 3.42 -5.67 6.38
C ALA A 64 3.77 -4.29 5.80
N ALA A 65 2.87 -3.68 5.03
CA ALA A 65 3.08 -2.35 4.46
C ALA A 65 3.27 -1.29 5.56
N GLN A 66 2.45 -1.30 6.61
CA GLN A 66 2.57 -0.39 7.75
C GLN A 66 3.91 -0.53 8.46
N CYS A 67 4.33 -1.77 8.73
CA CYS A 67 5.63 -2.04 9.35
C CYS A 67 6.79 -1.47 8.53
N LEU A 68 6.79 -1.72 7.21
CA LEU A 68 7.84 -1.23 6.31
C LEU A 68 7.88 0.30 6.20
N VAL A 69 6.72 0.95 6.14
CA VAL A 69 6.64 2.42 6.15
C VAL A 69 7.24 2.98 7.45
N TRP A 70 6.93 2.38 8.60
CA TRP A 70 7.48 2.81 9.88
C TRP A 70 9.00 2.62 9.97
N VAL A 71 9.51 1.47 9.52
CA VAL A 71 10.96 1.22 9.45
C VAL A 71 11.64 2.29 8.61
N ARG A 72 11.09 2.60 7.43
CA ARG A 72 11.64 3.63 6.55
C ARG A 72 11.61 5.02 7.19
N LEU A 73 10.52 5.41 7.84
CA LEU A 73 10.39 6.69 8.54
C LEU A 73 11.42 6.82 9.68
N LEU A 74 11.63 5.74 10.45
CA LEU A 74 12.66 5.69 11.48
C LEU A 74 14.06 5.84 10.89
N SER A 75 14.38 5.14 9.79
CA SER A 75 15.67 5.26 9.12
C SER A 75 15.94 6.69 8.60
N VAL A 76 14.92 7.37 8.06
CA VAL A 76 15.02 8.78 7.64
C VAL A 76 15.24 9.72 8.83
N ALA A 77 14.56 9.47 9.95
CA ALA A 77 14.75 10.26 11.17
C ALA A 77 16.16 10.08 11.76
N GLU A 78 16.69 8.84 11.75
CA GLU A 78 18.04 8.52 12.21
C GLU A 78 19.13 9.10 11.30
N SER A 79 18.92 9.13 9.99
CA SER A 79 19.91 9.63 9.03
C SER A 79 20.04 11.17 9.04
N GLY A 80 19.22 11.88 9.83
CA GLY A 80 19.23 13.35 9.95
C GLY A 80 18.94 14.07 8.63
N THR A 81 18.58 13.32 7.60
CA THR A 81 18.29 13.82 6.27
C THR A 81 16.80 14.06 6.26
N VAL A 82 16.38 15.34 6.29
CA VAL A 82 15.02 15.69 5.90
C VAL A 82 14.91 15.25 4.45
N ALA A 83 14.39 14.05 4.21
CA ALA A 83 14.15 13.54 2.88
C ALA A 83 13.01 14.38 2.29
N THR A 84 13.39 15.49 1.66
CA THR A 84 12.51 16.39 0.89
C THR A 84 11.84 15.69 -0.29
N ASN A 85 12.16 14.42 -0.52
CA ASN A 85 11.65 13.62 -1.62
C ASN A 85 10.67 12.57 -1.09
N ALA A 86 9.41 13.01 -1.06
CA ALA A 86 8.24 12.22 -1.47
C ALA A 86 7.79 11.04 -0.60
N LEU A 87 7.24 11.34 0.57
CA LEU A 87 6.06 10.64 1.11
C LEU A 87 5.07 11.61 1.80
N VAL A 88 5.48 12.85 2.07
CA VAL A 88 4.63 13.95 2.55
C VAL A 88 4.90 15.17 1.68
N ARG A 89 4.30 15.25 0.48
CA ARG A 89 4.08 16.57 -0.11
C ARG A 89 2.83 17.12 0.54
N GLU A 90 3.03 18.03 1.48
CA GLU A 90 2.02 19.01 1.84
C GLU A 90 1.46 19.60 0.53
N LYS A 91 0.18 19.35 0.26
CA LYS A 91 -0.58 20.23 -0.63
C LYS A 91 -0.73 21.54 0.14
N VAL A 92 0.15 22.50 -0.15
CA VAL A 92 -0.15 23.93 0.00
C VAL A 92 -1.03 24.33 -1.18
#